data_AF-A0A7J6ANQ6-F1
#
_entry.id   AF-A0A7J6ANQ6-F1
#
_cell.length_a   1.000
_cell.length_b   1.000
_cell.length_c   1.000
_cell.angle_alpha   90.00
_cell.angle_beta   90.00
_cell.angle_gamma   90.00
#
_symmetry.space_group_name_H-M   'P 1'
#
loop_
_entity.id
_entity.type
_entity.pdbx_description
1 polymer ?
#
loop_
_entity_poly.entity_id
_entity_poly.type
_entity_poly.pdbx_seq_one_letter_code
_entity_poly.pdbx_strand_id
1 'polypeptide(L)'
;MCGEESSGRTLRETVLESSPVLALLNQSFISSWSLVKELEDLQVDEENLDLSQKARLHLEQYSFPVEMMVALPNGTVVHHINANNFLDQTSMKPEDDVTGFSFSGGFEDPSTSAYVRFLQEGLDKAEAYLQSSSSS
;
A
#
# COMPACT_ATOMS: atom_id res chain seq x y z
N MET A 1 2.53 -35.69 17.00
CA MET A 1 2.29 -34.77 15.88
C MET A 1 2.67 -33.37 16.35
N CYS A 2 3.79 -32.84 15.88
CA CYS A 2 4.17 -31.44 16.07
C CYS A 2 4.50 -30.88 14.68
N GLY A 3 4.10 -29.62 14.43
CA GLY A 3 4.72 -28.76 13.43
C GLY A 3 3.80 -28.23 12.33
N GLU A 4 2.88 -27.32 12.67
CA GLU A 4 2.62 -26.19 11.77
C GLU A 4 3.30 -24.99 12.41
N GLU A 5 4.55 -24.76 12.01
CA GLU A 5 5.21 -23.47 12.22
C GLU A 5 4.36 -22.43 11.49
N SER A 6 3.65 -21.59 12.24
CA SER A 6 3.34 -20.24 11.77
C SER A 6 4.70 -19.57 11.59
N SER A 7 5.26 -19.74 10.40
CA SER A 7 6.56 -19.19 10.03
C SER A 7 6.44 -17.69 10.20
N GLY A 8 7.27 -17.09 11.05
CA GLY A 8 7.34 -15.65 11.31
C GLY A 8 7.83 -14.85 10.11
N ARG A 9 7.28 -15.15 8.92
CA ARG A 9 7.52 -14.44 7.68
C ARG A 9 6.74 -13.15 7.71
N THR A 10 7.45 -12.06 7.52
CA THR A 10 6.87 -10.72 7.48
C THR A 10 6.16 -10.50 6.15
N LEU A 11 5.25 -9.50 6.07
CA LEU A 11 4.62 -9.06 4.82
C LEU A 11 5.64 -8.86 3.67
N ARG A 12 6.86 -8.48 4.03
CA ARG A 12 7.96 -8.27 3.11
C ARG A 12 8.42 -9.55 2.40
N GLU A 13 8.45 -10.67 3.11
CA GLU A 13 9.04 -11.94 2.63
C GLU A 13 8.01 -12.83 1.90
N THR A 14 6.74 -12.42 1.86
CA THR A 14 5.67 -13.21 1.22
C THR A 14 4.96 -12.38 0.17
N VAL A 15 4.26 -11.34 0.60
CA VAL A 15 3.38 -10.53 -0.26
C VAL A 15 4.19 -9.70 -1.25
N LEU A 16 5.22 -9.00 -0.77
CA LEU A 16 6.03 -8.11 -1.60
C LEU A 16 6.99 -8.86 -2.54
N GLU A 17 7.30 -10.13 -2.26
CA GLU A 17 8.10 -10.99 -3.14
C GLU A 17 7.26 -11.73 -4.18
N SER A 18 5.94 -11.64 -4.10
CA SER A 18 5.06 -12.31 -5.06
C SER A 18 5.21 -11.72 -6.46
N SER A 19 5.28 -12.59 -7.47
CA SER A 19 5.41 -12.18 -8.88
C SER A 19 4.35 -11.19 -9.36
N PRO A 20 3.04 -11.34 -9.05
CA PRO A 20 2.03 -10.39 -9.53
C PRO A 20 2.15 -9.01 -8.88
N VAL A 21 2.52 -8.93 -7.60
CA VAL A 21 2.80 -7.65 -6.92
C VAL A 21 4.01 -6.98 -7.55
N LEU A 22 5.13 -7.71 -7.71
CA LEU A 22 6.33 -7.18 -8.33
C LEU A 22 6.10 -6.69 -9.77
N ALA A 23 5.31 -7.44 -10.55
CA ALA A 23 4.96 -7.05 -11.91
C ALA A 23 4.20 -5.71 -11.93
N LEU A 24 3.19 -5.57 -11.06
CA LEU A 24 2.39 -4.35 -10.99
C LEU A 24 3.21 -3.15 -10.49
N LEU A 25 4.02 -3.35 -9.45
CA LEU A 25 4.92 -2.32 -8.92
C LEU A 25 5.88 -1.83 -9.99
N ASN A 26 6.54 -2.75 -10.71
CA ASN A 26 7.50 -2.40 -11.76
C ASN A 26 6.86 -1.69 -12.96
N GLN A 27 5.59 -1.99 -13.24
CA GLN A 27 4.88 -1.38 -14.38
C GLN A 27 4.39 0.04 -14.08
N SER A 28 3.90 0.29 -12.87
CA SER A 28 3.07 1.48 -12.60
C SER A 28 3.49 2.32 -11.40
N PHE A 29 4.46 1.86 -10.59
CA PHE A 29 4.81 2.50 -9.33
C PHE A 29 6.31 2.77 -9.19
N ILE A 30 6.64 3.79 -8.39
CA ILE A 30 7.95 3.96 -7.79
C ILE A 30 7.79 3.67 -6.30
N SER A 31 8.45 2.62 -5.81
CA SER A 31 8.35 2.20 -4.41
C SER A 31 9.46 2.83 -3.57
N SER A 32 9.11 3.39 -2.43
CA SER A 32 10.06 3.92 -1.43
C SER A 32 9.62 3.56 -0.01
N TRP A 33 10.57 3.65 0.92
CA TRP A 33 10.33 3.51 2.35
C TRP A 33 10.94 4.72 3.05
N SER A 34 10.26 5.20 4.08
CA SER A 34 10.73 6.32 4.90
C SER A 34 10.38 6.05 6.35
N LEU A 35 11.25 6.48 7.25
CA LEU A 35 10.97 6.50 8.67
C LEU A 35 10.12 7.71 9.02
N VAL A 36 9.23 7.58 9.99
CA VAL A 36 8.43 8.72 10.50
C VAL A 36 9.35 9.87 10.92
N LYS A 37 10.48 9.55 11.56
CA LYS A 37 11.45 10.55 11.98
C LYS A 37 12.07 11.32 10.81
N GLU A 38 12.34 10.65 9.69
CA GLU A 38 12.85 11.31 8.48
C GLU A 38 11.80 12.25 7.88
N LEU A 39 10.52 11.84 7.89
CA LEU A 39 9.43 12.70 7.43
C LEU A 39 9.21 13.90 8.36
N GLU A 40 9.33 13.74 9.68
CA GLU A 40 9.27 14.84 10.65
C GLU A 40 10.41 15.85 10.43
N ASP A 41 11.62 15.35 10.17
CA ASP A 41 12.79 16.19 9.92
C ASP A 41 12.64 16.94 8.57
N LEU A 42 12.13 16.27 7.53
CA LEU A 42 11.83 16.90 6.24
C LEU A 42 10.68 17.92 6.33
N GLN A 43 9.68 17.68 7.17
CA GLN A 43 8.53 18.58 7.33
C GLN A 43 8.96 19.98 7.80
N VAL A 44 10.01 20.08 8.62
CA VAL A 44 10.52 21.35 9.15
C VAL A 44 11.67 21.94 8.34
N ASP A 45 12.01 21.34 7.20
CA ASP A 45 13.06 21.83 6.30
C ASP A 45 12.60 23.09 5.55
N GLU A 46 13.16 24.24 5.91
CA GLU A 46 12.90 25.54 5.28
C GLU A 46 13.65 25.71 3.95
N GLU A 47 14.69 24.90 3.67
CA GLU A 47 15.46 24.98 2.43
C GLU A 47 14.73 24.28 1.28
N ASN A 48 13.94 23.25 1.58
CA ASN A 48 13.19 22.47 0.60
C ASN A 48 11.68 22.42 0.89
N LEU A 49 11.00 23.52 0.56
CA LEU A 49 9.55 23.67 0.76
C LEU A 49 8.71 22.60 0.04
N ASP A 50 9.17 22.09 -1.11
CA ASP A 50 8.47 21.03 -1.85
C ASP A 50 8.51 19.70 -1.08
N LEU A 51 9.69 19.29 -0.60
CA LEU A 51 9.82 18.09 0.22
C LEU A 51 9.13 18.25 1.58
N SER A 52 9.22 19.42 2.20
CA SER A 52 8.51 19.74 3.45
C SER A 52 7.00 19.57 3.28
N GLN A 53 6.43 20.10 2.20
CA GLN A 53 5.01 19.94 1.91
C GLN A 53 4.63 18.47 1.68
N LYS A 54 5.42 17.72 0.91
CA LYS A 54 5.17 16.29 0.66
C LYS A 54 5.23 15.47 1.96
N ALA A 55 6.25 15.69 2.77
CA ALA A 55 6.41 15.03 4.06
C ALA A 55 5.23 15.31 4.99
N ARG A 56 4.75 16.56 5.04
CA ARG A 56 3.53 16.92 5.78
C ARG A 56 2.31 16.13 5.30
N LEU A 57 2.07 16.08 3.99
CA LEU A 57 0.92 15.35 3.44
C LEU A 57 0.95 13.85 3.77
N HIS A 58 2.16 13.25 3.82
CA HIS A 58 2.31 11.86 4.22
C HIS A 58 2.06 11.67 5.72
N LEU A 59 2.61 12.55 6.57
CA LEU A 59 2.40 12.51 8.02
C LEU A 59 0.93 12.71 8.42
N GLU A 60 0.16 13.51 7.67
CA GLU A 60 -1.27 13.71 7.90
C GLU A 60 -2.10 12.42 7.76
N GLN A 61 -1.67 11.49 6.92
CA GLN A 61 -2.37 10.21 6.70
C GLN A 61 -1.77 9.05 7.50
N TYR A 62 -0.57 9.22 8.05
CA TYR A 62 0.13 8.15 8.73
C TYR A 62 -0.58 7.73 10.01
N SER A 63 -0.79 6.41 10.16
CA SER A 63 -1.22 5.79 11.41
C SER A 63 -0.19 4.78 11.89
N PHE A 64 0.17 4.85 13.17
CA PHE A 64 1.14 3.94 13.78
C PHE A 64 0.66 2.48 13.75
N PRO A 65 1.53 1.47 13.59
CA PRO A 65 3.00 1.54 13.48
C PRO A 65 3.56 1.60 12.07
N VAL A 66 2.82 1.14 11.07
CA VAL A 66 3.25 1.07 9.67
C VAL A 66 2.03 1.34 8.81
N GLU A 67 2.19 2.24 7.85
CA GLU A 67 1.15 2.62 6.92
C GLU A 67 1.70 2.40 5.50
N MET A 68 0.92 1.74 4.64
CA MET A 68 1.22 1.62 3.22
C MET A 68 0.44 2.70 2.49
N MET A 69 1.10 3.48 1.63
CA MET A 69 0.49 4.63 0.94
C MET A 69 0.75 4.57 -0.56
N VAL A 70 -0.25 5.00 -1.33
CA VAL A 70 -0.14 5.36 -2.73
C VAL A 70 -0.30 6.87 -2.81
N ALA A 71 0.71 7.55 -3.35
CA ALA A 71 0.73 8.99 -3.47
C ALA A 71 1.08 9.43 -4.90
N LEU A 72 0.52 10.58 -5.29
CA LEU A 72 0.89 11.26 -6.53
C LEU A 72 2.26 11.94 -6.38
N PRO A 73 2.95 12.30 -7.49
CA PRO A 73 4.26 12.95 -7.45
C PRO A 73 4.31 14.30 -6.70
N ASN A 74 3.15 14.94 -6.51
CA ASN A 74 3.00 16.18 -5.73
C ASN A 74 2.83 15.93 -4.23
N GLY A 75 2.83 14.68 -3.77
CA GLY A 75 2.69 14.28 -2.37
C GLY A 75 1.26 13.98 -1.92
N THR A 76 0.25 14.19 -2.75
CA THR A 76 -1.14 13.86 -2.39
C THR A 76 -1.30 12.35 -2.24
N VAL A 77 -1.62 11.90 -1.02
CA VAL A 77 -1.94 10.50 -0.74
C VAL A 77 -3.36 10.21 -1.23
N VAL A 78 -3.48 9.27 -2.16
CA VAL A 78 -4.77 8.91 -2.80
C VAL A 78 -5.35 7.61 -2.24
N HIS A 79 -4.50 6.76 -1.67
CA HIS A 79 -4.92 5.56 -0.99
C HIS A 79 -3.91 5.20 0.08
N HIS A 80 -4.36 4.71 1.23
CA HIS A 80 -3.50 4.21 2.28
C HIS A 80 -4.19 3.10 3.08
N ILE A 81 -3.40 2.26 3.74
CA ILE A 81 -3.87 1.23 4.67
C ILE A 81 -2.83 0.97 5.77
N ASN A 82 -3.33 0.92 7.01
CA ASN A 82 -2.52 0.54 8.17
C ASN A 82 -2.18 -0.96 8.11
N ALA A 83 -0.95 -1.31 8.47
CA ALA A 83 -0.47 -2.69 8.39
C ALA A 83 -1.25 -3.65 9.30
N ASN A 84 -1.72 -3.20 10.47
CA ASN A 84 -2.53 -4.05 11.36
C ASN A 84 -3.89 -4.32 10.72
N ASN A 85 -4.54 -3.29 10.17
CA ASN A 85 -5.81 -3.44 9.47
C ASN A 85 -5.67 -4.38 8.27
N PHE A 86 -4.57 -4.30 7.53
CA PHE A 86 -4.27 -5.19 6.42
C PHE A 86 -4.17 -6.64 6.88
N LEU A 87 -3.40 -6.91 7.94
CA LEU A 87 -3.24 -8.26 8.49
C LEU A 87 -4.57 -8.83 9.02
N ASP A 88 -5.41 -8.00 9.65
CA ASP A 88 -6.72 -8.40 10.14
C ASP A 88 -7.65 -8.83 9.00
N GLN A 89 -7.66 -8.07 7.89
CA GLN A 89 -8.45 -8.37 6.69
C GLN A 89 -8.01 -9.68 6.02
N THR A 90 -6.72 -9.97 6.00
CA THR A 90 -6.19 -11.16 5.31
C THR A 90 -6.14 -12.42 6.20
N SER A 91 -6.31 -12.25 7.51
CA SER A 91 -6.35 -13.35 8.49
C SER A 91 -7.72 -14.04 8.60
N MET A 92 -8.79 -13.45 8.05
CA MET A 92 -10.11 -14.09 8.05
C MET A 92 -10.13 -15.25 7.05
N LYS A 93 -10.44 -16.45 7.55
CA LYS A 93 -10.69 -17.63 6.71
C LYS A 93 -11.86 -17.34 5.77
N PRO A 94 -11.84 -17.85 4.53
CA PRO A 94 -12.90 -17.64 3.56
C PRO A 94 -14.12 -18.48 3.96
N GLU A 95 -14.89 -18.00 4.95
CA GLU A 95 -16.19 -18.57 5.26
C GLU A 95 -17.37 -17.63 5.01
N ASP A 96 -17.17 -16.34 4.69
CA ASP A 96 -18.29 -15.44 4.33
C ASP A 96 -17.86 -14.21 3.48
N ASP A 97 -17.46 -14.39 2.22
CA ASP A 97 -17.54 -13.27 1.26
C ASP A 97 -18.10 -13.73 -0.10
N VAL A 98 -19.40 -13.49 -0.27
CA VAL A 98 -20.21 -13.83 -1.46
C VAL A 98 -20.22 -12.68 -2.49
N THR A 99 -19.29 -11.71 -2.40
CA THR A 99 -19.25 -10.59 -3.36
C THR A 99 -18.00 -10.58 -4.26
N GLY A 100 -17.99 -11.54 -5.18
CA GLY A 100 -17.60 -11.36 -6.59
C GLY A 100 -16.29 -10.65 -6.92
N PHE A 101 -15.20 -11.42 -7.03
CA PHE A 101 -14.21 -11.31 -8.11
C PHE A 101 -13.44 -12.63 -8.16
N SER A 102 -13.92 -13.60 -8.96
CA SER A 102 -13.24 -14.88 -9.12
C SER A 102 -12.03 -14.72 -10.04
N PHE A 103 -10.84 -14.55 -9.47
CA PHE A 103 -9.59 -14.84 -10.18
C PHE A 103 -9.45 -16.36 -10.31
N SER A 104 -9.79 -16.88 -11.47
CA SER A 104 -9.55 -18.26 -11.85
C SER A 104 -8.06 -18.47 -12.11
N GLY A 105 -7.33 -19.12 -11.19
CA GLY A 105 -6.08 -19.82 -11.50
C GLY A 105 -4.92 -19.68 -10.53
N GLY A 106 -4.90 -20.50 -9.47
CA GLY A 106 -3.66 -21.01 -8.85
C GLY A 106 -3.21 -20.33 -7.56
N PHE A 107 -3.43 -21.01 -6.41
CA PHE A 107 -2.62 -20.94 -5.17
C PHE A 107 -2.08 -19.57 -4.69
N GLU A 108 -2.78 -18.48 -4.95
CA GLU A 108 -2.33 -17.16 -4.52
C GLU A 108 -2.80 -16.88 -3.08
N ASP A 109 -1.87 -16.51 -2.20
CA ASP A 109 -2.17 -16.24 -0.79
C ASP A 109 -3.19 -15.08 -0.68
N PRO A 110 -4.18 -15.14 0.24
CA PRO A 110 -5.17 -14.08 0.42
C PRO A 110 -4.55 -12.68 0.60
N SER A 111 -3.38 -12.62 1.25
CA SER A 111 -2.66 -11.37 1.46
C SER A 111 -2.07 -10.82 0.17
N THR A 112 -1.63 -11.69 -0.74
CA THR A 112 -1.15 -11.26 -2.06
C THR A 112 -2.29 -10.67 -2.88
N SER A 113 -3.43 -11.35 -2.92
CA SER A 113 -4.63 -10.85 -3.62
C SER A 113 -5.10 -9.51 -3.06
N ALA A 114 -5.13 -9.39 -1.73
CA ALA A 114 -5.51 -8.13 -1.07
C ALA A 114 -4.54 -6.99 -1.39
N TYR A 115 -3.24 -7.26 -1.46
CA TYR A 115 -2.25 -6.23 -1.79
C TYR A 115 -2.31 -5.81 -3.26
N VAL A 116 -2.50 -6.75 -4.18
CA VAL A 116 -2.74 -6.44 -5.61
C VAL A 116 -3.98 -5.55 -5.75
N ARG A 117 -5.06 -5.89 -5.03
CA ARG A 117 -6.28 -5.08 -5.02
C ARG A 117 -6.04 -3.67 -4.46
N PHE A 118 -5.32 -3.55 -3.35
CA PHE A 118 -4.93 -2.26 -2.78
C PHE A 118 -4.18 -1.39 -3.80
N LEU A 119 -3.22 -1.96 -4.53
CA LEU A 119 -2.48 -1.24 -5.57
C LEU A 119 -3.40 -0.83 -6.74
N GLN A 120 -4.26 -1.72 -7.22
CA GLN A 120 -5.20 -1.44 -8.31
C GLN A 120 -6.19 -0.32 -7.93
N GLU A 121 -6.80 -0.41 -6.73
CA GLU A 121 -7.67 0.65 -6.22
C GLU A 121 -6.93 1.99 -6.06
N GLY A 122 -5.62 1.94 -5.77
CA GLY A 122 -4.75 3.12 -5.76
C GLY A 122 -4.61 3.77 -7.14
N LEU A 123 -4.44 2.96 -8.20
CA LEU A 123 -4.38 3.45 -9.59
C LEU A 123 -5.72 4.05 -10.03
N ASP A 124 -6.82 3.36 -9.75
CA ASP A 124 -8.17 3.83 -10.10
C ASP A 124 -8.48 5.18 -9.43
N LYS A 125 -8.15 5.32 -8.14
CA LYS A 125 -8.29 6.58 -7.41
C LYS A 125 -7.38 7.66 -7.99
N ALA A 126 -6.12 7.33 -8.31
CA ALA A 126 -5.19 8.28 -8.92
C ALA A 126 -5.68 8.81 -10.26
N GLU A 127 -6.30 7.97 -11.10
CA GLU A 127 -6.84 8.38 -12.39
C GLU A 127 -7.90 9.48 -12.26
N ALA A 128 -8.78 9.39 -11.24
CA ALA A 128 -9.78 10.43 -10.97
C ALA A 128 -9.15 11.81 -10.67
N TYR A 129 -8.00 11.84 -9.98
CA TYR A 129 -7.24 13.08 -9.74
C TYR A 129 -6.59 13.62 -11.02
N LEU A 130 -6.14 12.75 -11.92
CA LEU A 130 -5.50 13.15 -13.19
C LEU A 130 -6.53 13.63 -14.23
N GLN A 131 -7.73 13.06 -14.23
CA GLN A 131 -8.82 13.49 -15.11
C GLN A 131 -9.45 14.82 -14.65
N SER A 132 -9.55 15.06 -13.34
CA SER A 132 -10.06 16.34 -12.79
C SER A 132 -9.11 17.52 -13.05
N SER A 133 -7.80 17.27 -13.14
CA SER A 133 -6.79 18.29 -13.43
C SER A 133 -6.65 18.65 -14.92
N SER A 134 -7.26 17.88 -15.83
CA SER A 134 -7.25 18.12 -17.28
C SER A 134 -8.50 18.85 -17.81
N SER A 135 -9.44 19.19 -16.93
CA SER A 135 -10.67 19.92 -17.26
C SER A 135 -10.69 21.40 -16.82
N SER A 136 -9.53 21.97 -16.44
CA SER A 136 -9.39 23.38 -16.02
C SER A 136 -8.52 24.20 -16.98
#